data_AF-A0A2V8M546-F1
#
_entry.id   AF-A0A2V8M546-F1
#
_cell.length_a   1.000
_cell.length_b   1.000
_cell.length_c   1.000
_cell.angle_alpha   90.00
_cell.angle_beta   90.00
_cell.angle_gamma   90.00
#
_symmetry.space_group_name_H-M   'P 1'
#
loop_
_entity.id
_entity.type
_entity.pdbx_description
1 polymer ?
#
loop_
_entity_poly.entity_id
_entity_poly.type
_entity_poly.pdbx_seq_one_letter_code
_entity_poly.pdbx_strand_id
1 'polypeptide(L)' 'ALGESYQAKILEQIPLGRFAEPGEVARIACFLLSNDARYITGQVIQVDGGLAM' A
#
# COMPACT_ATOMS: atom_id res chain seq x y z
N ALA A 1 -17.22 5.25 -7.86
CA ALA A 1 -16.35 5.83 -6.81
C ALA A 1 -17.04 5.65 -5.47
N LEU A 2 -16.30 5.40 -4.39
CA LEU A 2 -16.85 5.40 -3.04
C LEU A 2 -17.39 6.80 -2.71
N GLY A 3 -18.43 6.91 -1.88
CA GLY A 3 -18.94 8.21 -1.46
C GLY A 3 -17.87 9.01 -0.72
N GLU A 4 -17.87 10.34 -0.87
CA GLU A 4 -16.87 11.24 -0.27
C GLU A 4 -16.72 11.04 1.25
N SER A 5 -17.83 10.77 1.95
CA SER A 5 -17.83 10.50 3.39
C SER A 5 -17.08 9.22 3.78
N TYR A 6 -17.03 8.24 2.88
CA TYR A 6 -16.33 6.98 3.10
C TYR A 6 -14.83 7.12 2.83
N GLN A 7 -14.45 7.90 1.81
CA GLN A 7 -13.06 8.22 1.53
C GLN A 7 -12.42 9.01 2.68
N ALA A 8 -13.14 9.98 3.24
CA ALA A 8 -12.67 10.75 4.40
C ALA A 8 -12.40 9.86 5.63
N LYS A 9 -13.31 8.92 5.93
CA LYS A 9 -13.13 7.98 7.05
C LYS A 9 -11.94 7.05 6.87
N ILE A 10 -11.64 6.64 5.65
CA ILE A 10 -10.44 5.83 5.37
C ILE A 10 -9.19 6.68 5.55
N LEU A 11 -9.18 7.92 5.04
CA LEU A 11 -8.02 8.82 5.17
C LEU A 11 -7.64 9.09 6.63
N GLU A 12 -8.61 9.22 7.54
CA GLU A 12 -8.37 9.37 8.97
C GLU A 12 -7.66 8.16 9.60
N GLN A 13 -7.85 6.97 9.03
CA GLN A 13 -7.26 5.73 9.52
C GLN A 13 -5.90 5.44 8.91
N ILE A 14 -5.51 6.10 7.80
CA ILE A 14 -4.20 5.93 7.19
C ILE A 14 -3.19 6.82 7.93
N PRO A 15 -2.17 6.25 8.62
CA PRO A 15 -1.16 7.05 9.30
C PRO A 15 -0.41 8.06 8.41
N LEU A 16 -0.18 7.73 7.13
CA LEU A 16 0.42 8.66 6.17
C LEU A 16 -0.52 9.79 5.72
N GLY A 17 -1.80 9.76 6.11
CA GLY A 17 -2.77 10.83 5.86
C GLY A 17 -3.17 11.02 4.40
N ARG A 18 -2.84 10.07 3.52
CA ARG A 18 -3.16 10.13 2.09
C ARG A 18 -3.31 8.74 1.49
N PHE A 19 -4.00 8.67 0.35
CA PHE A 19 -3.95 7.48 -0.50
C PHE A 19 -2.57 7.33 -1.15
N ALA A 20 -2.18 6.08 -1.39
CA ALA A 20 -1.01 5.78 -2.18
C ALA A 20 -1.23 6.15 -3.64
N GLU A 21 -0.21 6.69 -4.28
CA GLU A 21 -0.19 6.84 -5.73
C GLU A 21 0.01 5.45 -6.36
N PRO A 22 -0.59 5.17 -7.54
CA PRO A 22 -0.45 3.86 -8.19
C PRO A 22 1.02 3.43 -8.39
N GLY A 23 1.90 4.39 -8.64
CA GLY A 23 3.34 4.15 -8.78
C GLY A 23 4.02 3.67 -7.50
N GLU A 24 3.52 3.98 -6.31
CA GLU A 24 4.07 3.50 -5.05
C GLU A 24 3.83 2.01 -4.87
N VAL A 25 2.61 1.56 -5.17
CA VAL A 25 2.26 0.13 -5.16
C VAL A 25 3.03 -0.63 -6.24
N ALA A 26 3.11 -0.07 -7.46
CA ALA A 26 3.82 -0.68 -8.57
C ALA A 26 5.32 -0.87 -8.27
N ARG A 27 5.97 0.10 -7.61
CA ARG A 27 7.39 -0.01 -7.24
C ARG A 27 7.67 -1.17 -6.28
N ILE A 28 6.79 -1.44 -5.32
CA ILE A 28 6.93 -2.60 -4.43
C ILE A 28 6.79 -3.91 -5.21
N ALA A 29 5.82 -4.00 -6.13
CA ALA A 29 5.69 -5.16 -7.00
C ALA A 29 6.96 -5.37 -7.87
N CYS A 30 7.51 -4.30 -8.45
CA CYS A 30 8.75 -4.36 -9.21
C CYS A 30 9.94 -4.82 -8.36
N PHE A 31 10.06 -4.33 -7.12
CA PHE A 31 11.09 -4.79 -6.17
C PHE A 31 10.96 -6.29 -5.90
N LEU A 32 9.75 -6.79 -5.63
CA LEU A 32 9.51 -8.21 -5.34
C LEU A 32 9.81 -9.12 -6.53
N LEU A 33 9.69 -8.61 -7.75
CA LEU A 33 10.05 -9.32 -8.98
C LEU A 33 11.54 -9.20 -9.35
N SER A 34 12.30 -8.39 -8.62
CA SER A 34 13.73 -8.18 -8.89
C SER A 34 14.61 -9.23 -8.20
N ASN A 35 15.88 -9.30 -8.62
CA ASN A 35 16.87 -10.17 -7.97
C ASN A 35 17.17 -9.79 -6.51
N ASP A 36 16.86 -8.55 -6.10
CA ASP A 36 17.10 -8.07 -4.74
C ASP A 36 16.17 -8.74 -3.73
N ALA A 37 14.98 -9.19 -4.18
CA ALA A 37 14.00 -9.86 -3.35
C ALA A 37 14.09 -11.39 -3.39
N ARG A 38 15.15 -11.99 -3.97
CA ARG A 38 15.21 -13.42 -4.30
C ARG A 38 15.08 -14.42 -3.13
N TYR A 39 15.17 -13.95 -1.88
CA TYR A 39 15.02 -14.78 -0.68
C TYR A 39 13.71 -14.49 0.08
N ILE A 40 12.84 -13.62 -0.46
CA ILE A 40 11.55 -13.27 0.10
C ILE A 40 10.49 -14.16 -0.55
N THR A 41 9.85 -15.01 0.25
CA THR A 41 8.74 -15.86 -0.21
C THR A 41 7.74 -16.12 0.93
N GLY A 42 6.48 -16.38 0.57
CA GLY A 42 5.40 -16.65 1.53
C GLY A 42 4.98 -15.45 2.39
N GLN A 43 5.41 -14.24 2.05
CA GLN A 43 5.11 -13.02 2.82
C GLN A 43 3.95 -12.24 2.20
N VAL A 44 3.15 -11.61 3.05
CA VAL A 44 2.16 -10.61 2.66
C VAL A 44 2.72 -9.24 3.02
N ILE A 45 2.93 -8.39 2.00
CA ILE A 45 3.49 -7.05 2.20
C ILE A 45 2.37 -6.03 2.04
N GLN A 46 2.09 -5.30 3.12
CA GLN A 46 1.10 -4.23 3.12
C GLN A 46 1.70 -2.95 2.52
N VAL A 47 1.03 -2.39 1.51
CA VAL A 47 1.41 -1.13 0.84
C VAL A 47 0.22 -0.18 0.91
N ASP A 48 -0.18 0.15 2.14
CA ASP A 48 -1.46 0.81 2.45
C ASP A 48 -1.29 2.08 3.30
N GLY A 49 -0.04 2.54 3.47
CA GLY A 49 0.28 3.70 4.29
C GLY A 49 0.09 3.48 5.80
N GLY A 50 -0.01 2.22 6.24
CA GLY A 50 -0.14 1.82 7.65
C GLY A 50 -1.57 1.54 8.11
N LEU A 51 -2.48 1.26 7.17
CA LEU A 51 -3.91 1.08 7.46
C LEU A 51 -4.21 -0.24 8.19
N ALA A 52 -3.56 -1.35 7.81
CA ALA A 52 -3.87 -2.69 8.28
C ALA A 52 -3.13 -3.12 9.58
N MET A 53 -2.84 -2.19 10.49
CA MET A 53 -2.09 -2.48 11.73
C MET A 53 -2.84 -3.41 12.69
#